data_AF-A0A378PJ74-F1
#
_entry.id   AF-A0A378PJ74-F1
#
_cell.length_a   1.000
_cell.length_b   1.000
_cell.length_c   1.000
_cell.angle_alpha   90.00
_cell.angle_beta   90.00
_cell.angle_gamma   90.00
#
_symmetry.space_group_name_H-M   'P 1'
#
loop_
_entity.id
_entity.type
_entity.pdbx_description
1 polymer ?
#
loop_
_entity_poly.entity_id
_entity_poly.type
_entity_poly.pdbx_seq_one_letter_code
_entity_poly.pdbx_strand_id
1 'polypeptide(L)'
;MKNKVSFIAVELFTCLVQSAIFFLISVFISNFFQDEKGLESFIFSKINNLTLKEFMFTCFAVIIIAGLLTLFDRIFKNMNEGLPFLEKAIDKTLIEIPKTLYLLSSSIGTLGIVVGFISDNQHIIIMYSIIWISYFIFGCCLSFLLTPQN
;
A
#
# COMPACT_ATOMS: atom_id res chain seq x y z
N MET A 1 -20.97 2.52 -14.21
CA MET A 1 -20.21 1.24 -14.17
C MET A 1 -18.89 1.34 -14.96
N LYS A 2 -17.81 1.80 -14.33
CA LYS A 2 -16.46 1.58 -14.88
C LYS A 2 -16.26 0.08 -15.12
N ASN A 3 -15.76 -0.30 -16.29
CA ASN A 3 -15.49 -1.70 -16.63
C ASN A 3 -14.59 -2.29 -15.53
N LYS A 4 -15.00 -3.38 -14.86
CA LYS A 4 -14.26 -3.96 -13.71
C LYS A 4 -12.79 -4.25 -14.05
N VAL A 5 -12.54 -4.61 -15.30
CA VAL A 5 -11.20 -4.81 -15.87
C VAL A 5 -10.39 -3.52 -15.85
N SER A 6 -10.98 -2.39 -16.23
CA SER A 6 -10.31 -1.08 -16.21
C SER A 6 -9.99 -0.63 -14.78
N PHE A 7 -10.84 -0.94 -13.79
CA PHE A 7 -10.55 -0.66 -12.39
C PHE A 7 -9.33 -1.45 -11.90
N ILE A 8 -9.35 -2.78 -12.06
CA ILE A 8 -8.24 -3.65 -11.65
C ILE A 8 -6.93 -3.25 -12.36
N ALA A 9 -6.99 -2.91 -13.65
CA ALA A 9 -5.82 -2.48 -14.41
C ALA A 9 -5.21 -1.18 -13.85
N VAL A 10 -6.04 -0.20 -13.46
CA VAL A 10 -5.57 1.06 -12.86
C VAL A 10 -4.95 0.80 -11.48
N GLU A 11 -5.56 -0.04 -10.66
CA GLU A 11 -5.01 -0.37 -9.34
C GLU A 11 -3.69 -1.13 -9.47
N LEU A 12 -3.60 -2.10 -10.39
CA LEU A 12 -2.38 -2.83 -10.66
C LEU A 12 -1.28 -1.90 -11.17
N PHE A 13 -1.59 -1.01 -12.11
CA PHE A 13 -0.65 -0.03 -12.63
C PHE A 13 -0.13 0.89 -11.52
N THR A 14 -1.02 1.37 -10.63
CA THR A 14 -0.65 2.20 -9.48
C THR A 14 0.32 1.46 -8.54
N CYS A 15 0.02 0.20 -8.22
CA CYS A 15 0.87 -0.64 -7.40
C CYS A 15 2.24 -0.88 -8.06
N LEU A 16 2.28 -1.17 -9.37
CA LEU A 16 3.52 -1.38 -10.11
C LEU A 16 4.40 -0.12 -10.17
N VAL A 17 3.80 1.06 -10.36
CA VAL A 17 4.55 2.33 -10.34
C VAL A 17 5.19 2.55 -8.97
N GLN A 18 4.46 2.28 -7.88
CA GLN A 18 5.02 2.38 -6.53
C GLN A 18 6.15 1.36 -6.30
N SER A 19 5.99 0.12 -6.76
CA SER A 19 7.06 -0.90 -6.73
C SER A 19 8.30 -0.42 -7.51
N ALA A 20 8.12 0.16 -8.69
CA ALA A 20 9.22 0.68 -9.50
C ALA A 20 9.97 1.82 -8.79
N ILE A 21 9.26 2.71 -8.09
CA ILE A 21 9.89 3.76 -7.28
C ILE A 21 10.75 3.16 -6.18
N PHE A 22 10.24 2.17 -5.42
CA PHE A 22 11.02 1.53 -4.36
C PHE A 22 12.19 0.71 -4.88
N PHE A 23 12.03 0.08 -6.04
CA PHE A 23 13.14 -0.55 -6.74
C PHE A 23 14.23 0.47 -7.07
N LEU A 24 13.90 1.62 -7.66
CA LEU A 24 14.88 2.68 -7.95
C LEU A 24 15.55 3.25 -6.69
N ILE A 25 14.80 3.42 -5.59
CA ILE A 25 15.36 3.80 -4.29
C ILE A 25 16.42 2.77 -3.86
N SER A 26 16.14 1.48 -4.03
CA SER A 26 17.07 0.39 -3.72
C SER A 26 18.34 0.47 -4.57
N VAL A 27 18.18 0.73 -5.88
CA VAL A 27 19.30 0.93 -6.81
C VAL A 27 20.16 2.11 -6.36
N PHE A 28 19.56 3.23 -5.98
CA PHE A 28 20.32 4.42 -5.57
C PHE A 28 21.03 4.25 -4.23
N ILE A 29 20.37 3.64 -3.24
CA ILE A 29 20.97 3.39 -1.93
C ILE A 29 22.13 2.40 -2.03
N SER A 30 22.03 1.41 -2.91
CA SER A 30 23.09 0.43 -3.16
C SER A 30 24.20 0.93 -4.08
N ASN A 31 24.20 2.22 -4.45
CA ASN A 31 25.12 2.78 -5.44
C ASN A 31 25.15 1.93 -6.73
N PHE A 32 23.99 1.67 -7.32
CA PHE A 32 23.79 0.78 -8.46
C PHE A 32 24.25 -0.67 -8.21
N PHE A 33 23.85 -1.23 -7.06
CA PHE A 33 24.19 -2.58 -6.61
C PHE A 33 25.69 -2.82 -6.38
N GLN A 34 26.49 -1.77 -6.19
CA GLN A 34 27.91 -1.88 -5.85
C GLN A 34 28.14 -2.04 -4.34
N ASP A 35 27.22 -1.54 -3.52
CA ASP A 35 27.27 -1.65 -2.05
C ASP A 35 26.18 -2.59 -1.54
N GLU A 36 26.47 -3.89 -1.62
CA GLU A 36 25.58 -4.95 -1.11
C GLU A 36 25.32 -4.80 0.40
N LYS A 37 26.33 -4.40 1.19
CA LYS A 37 26.21 -4.26 2.65
C LYS A 37 25.34 -3.08 3.05
N GLY A 38 25.47 -1.95 2.35
CA GLY A 38 24.59 -0.79 2.54
C GLY A 38 23.14 -1.12 2.19
N LEU A 39 22.93 -1.90 1.12
CA LEU A 39 21.60 -2.35 0.71
C LEU A 39 20.99 -3.32 1.72
N GLU A 40 21.74 -4.32 2.17
CA GLU A 40 21.31 -5.25 3.22
C GLU A 40 20.95 -4.51 4.50
N SER A 41 21.81 -3.60 4.96
CA SER A 41 21.56 -2.77 6.15
C SER A 41 20.25 -2.00 6.06
N PHE A 42 20.02 -1.31 4.94
CA PHE A 42 18.81 -0.54 4.71
C PHE A 42 17.56 -1.43 4.72
N ILE A 43 17.65 -2.59 4.07
CA ILE A 43 16.51 -3.50 3.94
C ILE A 43 16.23 -4.22 5.26
N PHE A 44 17.24 -4.69 5.98
CA PHE A 44 17.09 -5.26 7.32
C PHE A 44 16.48 -4.25 8.30
N SER A 45 16.89 -2.98 8.22
CA SER A 45 16.26 -1.92 9.01
C SER A 45 14.76 -1.77 8.68
N LYS A 46 14.38 -1.81 7.40
CA LYS A 46 12.96 -1.72 7.01
C LYS A 46 12.13 -2.97 7.31
N ILE A 47 12.72 -4.16 7.15
CA ILE A 47 12.04 -5.45 7.30
C ILE A 47 11.91 -5.84 8.78
N ASN A 48 12.97 -5.69 9.59
CA ASN A 48 12.87 -6.00 11.02
C ASN A 48 11.93 -5.05 11.75
N ASN A 49 11.75 -3.84 11.22
CA ASN A 49 10.78 -2.87 11.72
C ASN A 49 9.36 -3.10 11.19
N LEU A 50 9.06 -4.18 10.46
CA LEU A 50 7.69 -4.49 10.09
C LEU A 50 7.39 -5.98 10.19
N THR A 51 7.03 -6.40 11.40
CA THR A 51 6.61 -7.78 11.66
C THR A 51 5.21 -8.08 11.09
N LEU A 52 4.87 -9.37 10.89
CA LEU A 52 3.51 -9.79 10.51
C LEU A 52 2.43 -9.27 11.48
N LYS A 53 2.81 -9.00 12.73
CA LYS A 53 1.96 -8.35 13.74
C LYS A 53 1.65 -6.90 13.37
N GLU A 54 2.66 -6.14 12.94
CA GLU A 54 2.49 -4.75 12.48
C GLU A 54 1.73 -4.66 11.16
N PHE A 55 1.90 -5.65 10.26
CA PHE A 55 1.02 -5.83 9.10
C PHE A 55 -0.45 -5.87 9.53
N MET A 56 -0.80 -6.79 10.44
CA MET A 56 -2.18 -6.97 10.88
C MET A 56 -2.72 -5.71 11.54
N PHE A 57 -1.93 -5.08 12.42
CA PHE A 57 -2.33 -3.82 13.06
C PHE A 57 -2.49 -2.67 12.09
N THR A 58 -1.66 -2.58 11.05
CA THR A 58 -1.81 -1.56 10.02
C THR A 58 -3.10 -1.76 9.24
N CYS A 59 -3.42 -3.00 8.86
CA CYS A 59 -4.69 -3.33 8.21
C CYS A 59 -5.89 -3.02 9.11
N PHE A 60 -5.82 -3.36 10.40
CA PHE A 60 -6.87 -3.02 11.38
C PHE A 60 -7.03 -1.51 11.55
N ALA A 61 -5.94 -0.77 11.70
CA ALA A 61 -5.97 0.68 11.83
C ALA A 61 -6.59 1.33 10.59
N VAL A 62 -6.24 0.87 9.40
CA VAL A 62 -6.83 1.33 8.14
C VAL A 62 -8.34 1.09 8.10
N ILE A 63 -8.81 -0.11 8.46
CA ILE A 63 -10.25 -0.42 8.51
C ILE A 63 -10.97 0.49 9.51
N ILE A 64 -10.41 0.66 10.71
CA ILE A 64 -11.00 1.48 11.77
C ILE A 64 -11.10 2.94 11.32
N ILE A 65 -10.02 3.51 10.78
CA ILE A 65 -10.00 4.90 10.33
C ILE A 65 -10.94 5.11 9.14
N ALA A 66 -10.96 4.19 8.16
CA ALA A 66 -11.90 4.26 7.05
C ALA A 66 -13.37 4.21 7.54
N GLY A 67 -13.66 3.34 8.52
CA GLY A 67 -14.98 3.24 9.15
C GLY A 67 -15.38 4.51 9.89
N LEU A 68 -14.45 5.09 10.68
CA LEU A 68 -14.67 6.35 11.38
C LEU A 68 -14.93 7.52 10.41
N LEU A 69 -14.13 7.65 9.36
CA LEU A 69 -14.31 8.67 8.33
C LEU A 69 -15.67 8.54 7.63
N THR A 70 -16.09 7.31 7.32
CA THR A 70 -17.40 7.03 6.74
C THR A 70 -18.55 7.39 7.69
N LEU A 71 -18.38 7.12 8.99
CA LEU A 71 -19.35 7.51 10.01
C LEU A 71 -19.45 9.04 10.15
N PHE A 72 -18.30 9.73 10.17
CA PHE A 72 -18.28 11.20 10.18
C PHE A 72 -19.00 11.78 8.97
N ASP A 73 -18.72 11.28 7.76
CA ASP A 73 -19.41 11.71 6.54
C ASP A 73 -20.94 11.59 6.66
N ARG A 74 -21.45 10.44 7.16
CA ARG A 74 -22.89 10.24 7.36
C ARG A 74 -23.49 11.17 8.41
N ILE A 75 -22.79 11.41 9.50
CA ILE A 75 -23.27 12.28 10.58
C ILE A 75 -23.36 13.72 10.09
N PHE A 76 -22.34 14.22 9.39
CA PHE A 76 -22.34 15.57 8.82
C PHE A 76 -23.43 15.76 7.76
N LYS A 77 -23.65 14.76 6.89
CA LYS A 77 -24.76 14.77 5.92
C LYS A 77 -26.13 14.84 6.60
N ASN A 78 -26.33 14.10 7.69
CA ASN A 78 -27.62 14.09 8.41
C ASN A 78 -27.89 15.37 9.21
N MET A 79 -26.86 16.07 9.69
CA MET A 79 -27.04 17.31 10.44
C MET A 79 -27.30 18.53 9.55
N ASN A 80 -27.25 18.41 8.22
CA ASN A 80 -27.36 19.54 7.28
C ASN A 80 -26.35 20.68 7.53
N GLU A 81 -25.38 20.48 8.43
CA GLU A 81 -24.23 21.35 8.69
C GLU A 81 -23.12 21.05 7.67
N GLY A 82 -23.48 21.05 6.39
CA GLY A 82 -22.57 20.74 5.30
C GLY A 82 -21.46 21.79 5.23
N LEU A 83 -20.29 21.51 5.81
CA LEU A 83 -19.05 22.15 5.37
C LEU A 83 -18.58 21.43 4.11
N PRO A 84 -18.78 21.99 2.89
CA PRO A 84 -18.40 21.33 1.64
C PRO A 84 -16.90 21.05 1.55
N PHE A 85 -16.09 21.76 2.34
CA PHE A 85 -14.66 21.50 2.48
C PHE A 85 -14.37 20.18 3.20
N LEU A 86 -15.10 19.88 4.28
CA LEU A 86 -14.86 18.69 5.12
C LEU A 86 -15.29 17.41 4.39
N GLU A 87 -16.44 17.44 3.73
CA GLU A 87 -16.93 16.32 2.89
C GLU A 87 -15.91 15.98 1.80
N LYS A 88 -15.43 16.99 1.06
CA LYS A 88 -14.41 16.81 0.01
C LYS A 88 -13.07 16.30 0.56
N ALA A 89 -12.71 16.69 1.79
CA ALA A 89 -11.50 16.19 2.45
C ALA A 89 -11.64 14.72 2.86
N ILE A 90 -12.80 14.33 3.39
CA ILE A 90 -13.10 12.94 3.76
C ILE A 90 -13.10 12.05 2.50
N ASP A 91 -13.78 12.45 1.43
CA ASP A 91 -13.82 11.69 0.17
C ASP A 91 -12.43 11.45 -0.41
N LYS A 92 -11.60 12.50 -0.47
CA LYS A 92 -10.21 12.37 -0.94
C LYS A 92 -9.40 11.42 -0.07
N THR A 93 -9.54 11.53 1.25
CA THR A 93 -8.81 10.69 2.20
C THR A 93 -9.22 9.23 2.05
N LEU A 94 -10.51 8.94 1.92
CA LEU A 94 -11.02 7.58 1.70
C LEU A 94 -10.50 6.96 0.40
N ILE A 95 -10.33 7.77 -0.66
CA ILE A 95 -9.73 7.33 -1.94
C ILE A 95 -8.21 7.09 -1.83
N GLU A 96 -7.53 7.79 -0.94
CA GLU A 96 -6.07 7.64 -0.73
C GLU A 96 -5.70 6.47 0.17
N ILE A 97 -6.58 6.06 1.10
CA ILE A 97 -6.34 4.95 2.03
C ILE A 97 -5.85 3.66 1.34
N PRO A 98 -6.50 3.17 0.26
CA PRO A 98 -6.02 2.01 -0.50
C PRO A 98 -4.61 2.20 -1.08
N LYS A 99 -4.29 3.43 -1.52
CA LYS A 99 -2.98 3.74 -2.11
C LYS A 99 -1.86 3.72 -1.07
N THR A 100 -2.16 4.04 0.17
CA THR A 100 -1.22 3.91 1.29
C THR A 100 -0.86 2.45 1.55
N LEU A 101 -1.82 1.53 1.41
CA LEU A 101 -1.55 0.09 1.49
C LEU A 101 -0.66 -0.41 0.36
N TYR A 102 -0.89 0.06 -0.87
CA TYR A 102 0.01 -0.23 -1.99
C TYR A 102 1.41 0.32 -1.75
N LEU A 103 1.53 1.49 -1.12
CA LEU A 103 2.83 2.11 -0.86
C LEU A 103 3.62 1.31 0.17
N LEU A 104 2.95 0.82 1.22
CA LEU A 104 3.54 -0.09 2.22
C LEU A 104 3.95 -1.42 1.60
N SER A 105 3.06 -2.01 0.79
CA SER A 105 3.31 -3.23 0.02
C SER A 105 4.54 -3.12 -0.87
N SER A 106 4.58 -2.06 -1.68
CA SER A 106 5.65 -1.80 -2.64
C SER A 106 6.97 -1.52 -1.92
N SER A 107 6.93 -0.87 -0.76
CA SER A 107 8.12 -0.68 0.05
C SER A 107 8.69 -2.03 0.50
N ILE A 108 7.91 -2.85 1.21
CA ILE A 108 8.45 -4.04 1.88
C ILE A 108 8.58 -5.22 0.92
N GLY A 109 7.56 -5.43 0.10
CA GLY A 109 7.51 -6.50 -0.90
C GLY A 109 8.64 -6.35 -1.92
N THR A 110 8.80 -5.17 -2.52
CA THR A 110 9.86 -4.97 -3.53
C THR A 110 11.25 -5.05 -2.92
N LEU A 111 11.49 -4.46 -1.75
CA LEU A 111 12.79 -4.56 -1.07
C LEU A 111 13.13 -6.00 -0.68
N GLY A 112 12.16 -6.73 -0.13
CA GLY A 112 12.37 -8.14 0.25
C GLY A 112 12.59 -9.05 -0.97
N ILE A 113 11.91 -8.79 -2.09
CA ILE A 113 12.16 -9.49 -3.36
C ILE A 113 13.58 -9.22 -3.86
N VAL A 114 14.03 -7.96 -3.85
CA VAL A 114 15.40 -7.59 -4.25
C VAL A 114 16.44 -8.32 -3.40
N VAL A 115 16.27 -8.41 -2.08
CA VAL A 115 17.16 -9.20 -1.21
C VAL A 115 17.11 -10.68 -1.57
N GLY A 116 15.92 -11.23 -1.81
CA GLY A 116 15.79 -12.62 -2.22
C GLY A 116 16.57 -12.94 -3.49
N PHE A 117 16.60 -12.02 -4.45
CA PHE A 117 17.42 -12.14 -5.66
C PHE A 117 18.92 -12.03 -5.39
N ILE A 118 19.35 -11.08 -4.55
CA ILE A 118 20.77 -10.90 -4.21
C ILE A 118 21.32 -12.08 -3.42
N SER A 119 20.55 -12.60 -2.47
CA SER A 119 20.91 -13.73 -1.62
C SER A 119 20.68 -15.10 -2.26
N ASP A 120 20.23 -15.15 -3.52
CA ASP A 120 19.81 -16.36 -4.24
C ASP A 120 18.88 -17.27 -3.41
N ASN A 121 17.99 -16.65 -2.62
CA ASN A 121 17.11 -17.36 -1.69
C ASN A 121 15.65 -17.34 -2.17
N GLN A 122 15.25 -18.42 -2.83
CA GLN A 122 13.90 -18.57 -3.38
C GLN A 122 12.79 -18.45 -2.32
N HIS A 123 13.03 -18.89 -1.08
CA HIS A 123 12.03 -18.80 -0.01
C HIS A 123 11.73 -17.34 0.35
N ILE A 124 12.77 -16.49 0.38
CA ILE A 124 12.63 -15.06 0.62
C ILE A 124 11.82 -14.42 -0.51
N ILE A 125 12.16 -14.72 -1.77
CA ILE A 125 11.44 -14.19 -2.95
C ILE A 125 9.95 -14.55 -2.87
N ILE A 126 9.63 -15.82 -2.61
CA ILE A 126 8.25 -16.30 -2.53
C ILE A 126 7.50 -15.61 -1.38
N MET A 127 8.10 -15.54 -0.20
CA MET A 127 7.47 -14.93 0.98
C MET A 127 7.12 -13.46 0.74
N TYR A 128 8.06 -12.66 0.23
CA TYR A 128 7.82 -11.24 -0.03
C TYR A 128 6.90 -10.99 -1.23
N SER A 129 6.87 -11.90 -2.20
CA SER A 129 5.87 -11.88 -3.28
C SER A 129 4.46 -12.11 -2.75
N ILE A 130 4.28 -13.05 -1.82
CA ILE A 130 2.98 -13.30 -1.16
C ILE A 130 2.54 -12.07 -0.36
N ILE A 131 3.45 -11.44 0.39
CA ILE A 131 3.15 -10.19 1.12
C ILE A 131 2.73 -9.09 0.14
N TRP A 132 3.46 -8.92 -0.96
CA TRP A 132 3.13 -7.91 -1.96
C TRP A 132 1.73 -8.12 -2.56
N ILE A 133 1.43 -9.36 -2.95
CA ILE A 133 0.13 -9.75 -3.51
C ILE A 133 -0.99 -9.58 -2.48
N SER A 134 -0.78 -9.95 -1.22
CA SER A 134 -1.83 -9.88 -0.19
C SER A 134 -2.26 -8.44 0.08
N TYR A 135 -1.31 -7.51 0.18
CA TYR A 135 -1.62 -6.09 0.28
C TYR A 135 -2.28 -5.54 -0.99
N PHE A 136 -1.86 -5.99 -2.17
CA PHE A 136 -2.49 -5.56 -3.42
C PHE A 136 -3.97 -5.98 -3.46
N ILE A 137 -4.28 -7.23 -3.11
CA ILE A 137 -5.66 -7.73 -3.04
C ILE A 137 -6.44 -6.95 -1.98
N PHE A 138 -5.87 -6.77 -0.79
CA PHE A 138 -6.54 -6.06 0.30
C PHE A 138 -6.82 -4.59 -0.04
N GLY A 139 -5.83 -3.89 -0.61
CA GLY A 139 -6.00 -2.51 -1.11
C GLY A 139 -7.04 -2.44 -2.23
N CYS A 140 -7.04 -3.38 -3.18
CA CYS A 140 -8.06 -3.45 -4.23
C CYS A 140 -9.48 -3.62 -3.65
N CYS A 141 -9.65 -4.51 -2.67
CA CYS A 141 -10.92 -4.71 -1.98
C CYS A 141 -11.40 -3.44 -1.27
N LEU A 142 -10.50 -2.74 -0.57
CA LEU A 142 -10.82 -1.47 0.08
C LEU A 142 -11.14 -0.36 -0.91
N SER A 143 -10.37 -0.24 -2.00
CA SER A 143 -10.65 0.74 -3.06
C SER A 143 -12.02 0.49 -3.69
N PHE A 144 -12.38 -0.78 -3.92
CA PHE A 144 -13.69 -1.15 -4.44
C PHE A 144 -14.84 -0.83 -3.47
N LEU A 145 -14.62 -0.99 -2.16
CA LEU A 145 -15.63 -0.70 -1.13
C LEU A 145 -15.80 0.80 -0.87
N LEU A 146 -14.71 1.57 -0.90
CA LEU A 146 -14.70 2.98 -0.53
C LEU A 146 -14.94 3.93 -1.70
N THR A 147 -14.70 3.49 -2.94
CA THR A 147 -14.94 4.34 -4.12
C THR A 147 -16.41 4.25 -4.51
N PRO A 148 -17.19 5.35 -4.45
CA PRO A 148 -18.59 5.34 -4.89
C PRO A 148 -18.67 4.99 -6.38
N GLN A 149 -19.45 3.94 -6.69
CA GLN A 149 -19.73 3.51 -8.06
C GLN A 149 -20.78 4.43 -8.69
N ASN A 150 -20.35 5.60 -9.15
CA ASN A 150 -21.11 6.37 -10.14
C ASN A 150 -20.95 5.72 -11.53
#